data_AF-A0A6V7XWX3-F1
#
_entry.id   AF-A0A6V7XWX3-F1
#
_cell.length_a   1.000
_cell.length_b   1.000
_cell.length_c   1.000
_cell.angle_alpha   90.00
_cell.angle_beta   90.00
_cell.angle_gamma   90.00
#
_symmetry.space_group_name_H-M   'P 1'
#
loop_
_entity.id
_entity.type
_entity.pdbx_description
1 polymer ?
#
loop_
_entity_poly.entity_id
_entity_poly.type
_entity_poly.pdbx_seq_one_letter_code
_entity_poly.pdbx_strand_id
1 'polypeptide(L)'
;MERIKKEKIIFDIIILNAGVLLPKEKSTNDGFEPTFQVNFLGHFLLIDGIVKHQCPNHSLRVITLTSVIQRLVGNIFPLEKNVEKWPEMFQNAKRWKAYALSKFATAMLAHHLNNFYGDSVKAFAVHPGAVRTQMSDNVCHKGTRKMLFFLRRLLIEPVSKQK
;
A
#
# COMPACT_ATOMS: atom_id res chain seq x y z
N MET A 1 -2.33 -16.89 4.97
CA MET A 1 -3.67 -17.43 4.65
C MET A 1 -3.97 -18.75 5.35
N GLU A 2 -3.02 -19.69 5.46
CA GLU A 2 -3.27 -21.00 6.09
C GLU A 2 -3.84 -20.91 7.50
N ARG A 3 -3.23 -20.07 8.35
CA ARG A 3 -3.71 -19.82 9.71
C ARG A 3 -5.16 -19.33 9.75
N ILE A 4 -5.50 -18.32 8.93
CA ILE A 4 -6.86 -17.76 8.82
C ILE A 4 -7.87 -18.86 8.48
N LYS A 5 -7.56 -19.71 7.49
CA LYS A 5 -8.44 -20.80 7.07
C LYS A 5 -8.57 -21.88 8.15
N LYS A 6 -7.45 -22.26 8.78
CA LYS A 6 -7.42 -23.29 9.84
C LYS A 6 -8.22 -22.87 11.08
N GLU A 7 -8.04 -21.63 11.51
CA GLU A 7 -8.71 -21.05 12.68
C GLU A 7 -10.11 -20.49 12.35
N LYS A 8 -10.53 -20.54 11.07
CA LYS A 8 -11.81 -19.99 10.58
C LYS A 8 -12.05 -18.54 11.01
N ILE A 9 -11.00 -17.72 10.91
CA ILE A 9 -11.04 -16.32 11.34
C ILE A 9 -11.88 -15.50 10.36
N ILE A 10 -12.91 -14.83 10.87
CA ILE A 10 -13.75 -13.89 10.13
C ILE A 10 -13.37 -12.47 10.49
N PHE A 11 -13.38 -11.58 9.49
CA PHE A 11 -13.01 -10.18 9.65
C PHE A 11 -14.18 -9.26 9.32
N ASP A 12 -14.54 -8.36 10.23
CA ASP A 12 -15.49 -7.29 9.93
C ASP A 12 -14.82 -6.10 9.23
N ILE A 13 -13.57 -5.81 9.63
CA ILE A 13 -12.79 -4.66 9.16
C ILE A 13 -11.34 -5.07 8.95
N ILE A 14 -10.77 -4.66 7.83
CA ILE A 14 -9.34 -4.79 7.53
C ILE A 14 -8.75 -3.44 7.18
N ILE A 15 -7.59 -3.14 7.76
CA ILE A 15 -6.84 -1.93 7.47
C ILE A 15 -5.51 -2.32 6.82
N LEU A 16 -5.40 -2.07 5.51
CA LEU A 16 -4.21 -2.27 4.70
C LEU A 16 -3.26 -1.06 4.89
N ASN A 17 -2.65 -1.01 6.07
CA ASN A 17 -1.80 0.09 6.54
C ASN A 17 -0.30 -0.12 6.27
N ALA A 18 0.17 -1.37 6.20
CA ALA A 18 1.59 -1.66 6.13
C ALA A 18 2.25 -0.97 4.91
N GLY A 19 3.44 -0.43 5.11
CA GLY A 19 4.14 0.19 4.00
C GLY A 19 5.56 0.66 4.30
N VAL A 20 6.34 0.78 3.24
CA VAL A 20 7.71 1.26 3.23
C VAL A 20 7.86 2.47 2.32
N LEU A 21 8.87 3.29 2.62
CA LEU A 21 9.24 4.48 1.86
C LEU A 21 10.69 4.36 1.42
N LEU A 22 10.91 4.25 0.10
CA LEU A 22 12.26 4.27 -0.51
C LEU A 22 13.27 3.34 0.21
N PRO A 23 12.96 2.04 0.36
CA PRO A 23 13.80 1.09 1.09
C PRO A 23 15.20 0.95 0.47
N LYS A 24 16.17 0.40 1.20
CA LYS A 24 17.55 0.24 0.69
C LYS A 24 17.64 -0.82 -0.39
N GLU A 25 16.84 -1.86 -0.23
CA GLU A 25 16.69 -2.99 -1.12
C GLU A 25 16.33 -2.50 -2.53
N LYS A 26 16.87 -3.19 -3.54
CA LYS A 26 16.59 -2.90 -4.96
C LYS A 26 15.52 -3.82 -5.52
N SER A 27 15.44 -5.04 -5.01
CA SER A 27 14.46 -6.06 -5.38
C SER A 27 14.17 -6.94 -4.17
N THR A 28 12.99 -7.53 -4.13
CA THR A 28 12.58 -8.56 -3.18
C THR A 28 13.08 -9.94 -3.62
N ASN A 29 12.94 -10.95 -2.76
CA ASN A 29 13.21 -12.35 -3.13
C ASN A 29 12.33 -12.83 -4.31
N ASP A 30 11.13 -12.27 -4.47
CA ASP A 30 10.21 -12.56 -5.58
C ASP A 30 10.50 -11.76 -6.86
N GLY A 31 11.58 -10.97 -6.89
CA GLY A 31 12.00 -10.20 -8.06
C GLY A 31 11.29 -8.85 -8.28
N PHE A 32 10.30 -8.47 -7.47
CA PHE A 32 9.60 -7.20 -7.63
C PHE A 32 10.30 -6.02 -6.96
N GLU A 33 9.89 -4.80 -7.34
CA GLU A 33 10.32 -3.59 -6.65
C GLU A 33 9.77 -3.57 -5.20
N PRO A 34 10.62 -3.38 -4.17
CA PRO A 34 10.23 -3.58 -2.79
C PRO A 34 9.08 -2.67 -2.30
N THR A 35 9.05 -1.41 -2.73
CA THR A 35 7.99 -0.47 -2.34
C THR A 35 6.64 -0.92 -2.90
N PHE A 36 6.61 -1.30 -4.17
CA PHE A 36 5.41 -1.75 -4.85
C PHE A 36 4.92 -3.09 -4.29
N GLN A 37 5.83 -4.03 -4.02
CA GLN A 37 5.45 -5.31 -3.45
C GLN A 37 4.84 -5.17 -2.05
N VAL A 38 5.51 -4.44 -1.15
CA VAL A 38 5.05 -4.29 0.23
C VAL A 38 3.77 -3.47 0.30
N ASN A 39 3.72 -2.32 -0.37
CA ASN A 39 2.59 -1.39 -0.22
C ASN A 39 1.34 -1.82 -1.00
N PHE A 40 1.50 -2.65 -2.05
CA PHE A 40 0.40 -3.05 -2.93
C PHE A 40 0.27 -4.56 -3.13
N LEU A 41 1.25 -5.26 -3.70
CA LEU A 41 1.08 -6.68 -4.06
C LEU A 41 0.73 -7.56 -2.86
N GLY A 42 1.43 -7.39 -1.73
CA GLY A 42 1.15 -8.14 -0.51
C GLY A 42 -0.26 -7.85 0.03
N HIS A 43 -0.68 -6.59 0.00
CA HIS A 43 -2.04 -6.19 0.38
C HIS A 43 -3.10 -6.78 -0.54
N PHE A 44 -2.87 -6.76 -1.86
CA PHE A 44 -3.75 -7.33 -2.87
C PHE A 44 -3.94 -8.84 -2.64
N LEU A 45 -2.85 -9.59 -2.47
CA LEU A 45 -2.91 -11.03 -2.20
C LEU A 45 -3.61 -11.36 -0.88
N LEU A 46 -3.35 -10.56 0.16
CA LEU A 46 -4.00 -10.73 1.45
C LEU A 46 -5.51 -10.54 1.34
N ILE A 47 -5.96 -9.44 0.71
CA ILE A 47 -7.38 -9.13 0.64
C ILE A 47 -8.13 -10.06 -0.30
N ASP A 48 -7.54 -10.46 -1.43
CA ASP A 48 -8.11 -11.47 -2.34
C ASP A 48 -8.36 -12.79 -1.59
N GLY A 49 -7.38 -13.23 -0.79
CA GLY A 49 -7.51 -14.43 0.03
C GLY A 49 -8.62 -14.33 1.08
N ILE A 50 -8.78 -13.17 1.72
CA ILE A 50 -9.79 -12.98 2.76
C ILE A 50 -11.19 -12.85 2.16
N VAL A 51 -11.35 -12.09 1.09
CA VAL A 51 -12.64 -11.96 0.41
C VAL A 51 -13.12 -13.33 -0.07
N LYS A 52 -12.25 -14.15 -0.68
CA LYS A 52 -12.57 -15.54 -1.03
C LYS A 52 -12.87 -16.45 0.15
N HIS A 53 -12.38 -16.12 1.34
CA HIS A 53 -12.59 -16.93 2.55
C HIS A 53 -13.99 -16.71 3.15
N GLN A 54 -14.50 -15.48 3.14
CA GLN A 54 -15.70 -15.12 3.90
C GLN A 54 -16.82 -14.48 3.08
N CYS A 55 -16.55 -13.88 1.92
CA CYS A 55 -17.58 -13.23 1.09
C CYS A 55 -18.20 -14.25 0.11
N PRO A 56 -19.51 -14.15 -0.19
CA PRO A 56 -20.44 -13.10 0.25
C PRO A 56 -21.10 -13.35 1.62
N ASN A 57 -20.80 -14.47 2.29
CA ASN A 57 -21.49 -14.89 3.51
C ASN A 57 -21.30 -13.93 4.71
N HIS A 58 -20.23 -13.13 4.70
CA HIS A 58 -19.95 -12.11 5.72
C HIS A 58 -19.45 -10.83 5.06
N SER A 59 -20.11 -9.71 5.35
CA SER A 59 -19.70 -8.40 4.82
C SER A 59 -18.34 -7.97 5.36
N LEU A 60 -17.52 -7.36 4.51
CA LEU A 60 -16.19 -6.88 4.87
C LEU A 60 -16.05 -5.38 4.62
N ARG A 61 -15.47 -4.66 5.59
CA ARG A 61 -14.99 -3.29 5.36
C ARG A 61 -13.48 -3.28 5.16
N VAL A 62 -13.01 -2.59 4.13
CA VAL A 62 -11.58 -2.50 3.81
C VAL A 62 -11.15 -1.06 3.81
N ILE A 63 -10.09 -0.73 4.54
CA ILE A 63 -9.48 0.59 4.53
C ILE A 63 -8.09 0.45 3.93
N THR A 64 -7.81 1.18 2.85
CA THR A 64 -6.50 1.20 2.20
C THR A 64 -5.82 2.54 2.43
N LEU A 65 -4.55 2.53 2.85
CA LEU A 65 -3.83 3.78 3.11
C LEU A 65 -3.04 4.27 1.90
N THR A 66 -3.49 5.41 1.37
CA THR A 66 -2.93 6.07 0.19
C THR A 66 -2.07 7.28 0.58
N SER A 67 -1.60 8.03 -0.41
CA SER A 67 -0.82 9.26 -0.21
C SER A 67 -1.09 10.23 -1.34
N VAL A 68 -1.02 11.54 -1.07
CA VAL A 68 -1.10 12.60 -2.09
C VAL A 68 -0.13 12.38 -3.26
N ILE A 69 0.98 11.70 -3.01
CA ILE A 69 2.00 11.38 -4.03
C ILE A 69 1.44 10.52 -5.18
N GLN A 70 0.30 9.84 -5.00
CA GLN A 70 -0.38 9.11 -6.07
C GLN A 70 -0.71 10.01 -7.27
N ARG A 71 -0.90 11.32 -7.03
CA ARG A 71 -1.24 12.30 -8.08
C ARG A 71 -0.10 12.47 -9.09
N LEU A 72 1.14 12.12 -8.71
CA LEU A 72 2.29 12.17 -9.62
C LEU A 72 2.26 11.09 -10.71
N VAL A 73 1.39 10.08 -10.58
CA VAL A 73 1.21 9.06 -11.62
C VAL A 73 0.47 9.62 -12.84
N GLY A 74 -0.34 10.67 -12.66
CA GLY A 74 -1.19 11.23 -13.71
C GLY A 74 -2.46 10.40 -13.95
N ASN A 75 -3.08 10.58 -15.12
CA ASN A 75 -4.39 10.01 -15.45
C ASN A 75 -4.34 8.57 -15.99
N ILE A 76 -3.16 8.06 -16.32
CA ILE A 76 -2.99 6.72 -16.89
C ILE A 76 -2.12 5.93 -15.93
N PHE A 77 -2.63 4.80 -15.46
CA PHE A 77 -1.84 3.86 -14.67
C PHE A 77 -1.02 3.00 -15.63
N PRO A 78 0.31 3.18 -15.71
CA PRO A 78 1.12 2.54 -16.73
C PRO A 78 1.54 1.15 -16.24
N LEU A 79 0.60 0.29 -15.85
CA LEU A 79 0.92 -1.11 -15.59
C LEU A 79 0.97 -1.87 -16.91
N GLU A 80 2.09 -2.56 -17.10
CA GLU A 80 2.23 -3.59 -18.12
C GLU A 80 1.16 -4.68 -17.89
N LYS A 81 0.53 -5.17 -18.96
CA LYS A 81 -0.54 -6.17 -18.86
C LYS A 81 0.02 -7.54 -18.46
N ASN A 82 1.23 -7.86 -18.91
CA ASN A 82 1.92 -9.06 -18.45
C ASN A 82 2.60 -8.82 -17.09
N VAL A 83 2.10 -9.47 -16.04
CA VAL A 83 2.65 -9.40 -14.68
C VAL A 83 4.12 -9.84 -14.64
N GLU A 84 4.54 -10.77 -15.48
CA GLU A 84 5.92 -11.26 -15.55
C GLU A 84 6.91 -10.16 -15.93
N LYS A 85 6.45 -9.11 -16.60
CA LYS A 85 7.25 -7.94 -17.00
C LYS A 85 7.23 -6.83 -15.95
N TRP A 86 6.48 -6.97 -14.87
CA TRP A 86 6.44 -5.95 -13.82
C TRP A 86 7.80 -5.70 -13.16
N PRO A 87 8.64 -6.73 -12.89
CA PRO A 87 10.02 -6.50 -12.47
C PRO A 87 10.77 -5.51 -13.39
N GLU A 88 10.67 -5.70 -14.71
CA GLU A 88 11.33 -4.86 -15.72
C GLU A 88 10.78 -3.42 -15.73
N MET A 89 9.47 -3.26 -15.58
CA MET A 89 8.80 -1.96 -15.51
C MET A 89 9.35 -1.07 -14.37
N PHE A 90 9.86 -1.69 -13.30
CA PHE A 90 10.44 -0.98 -12.17
C PHE A 90 11.98 -0.93 -12.17
N GLN A 91 12.70 -1.68 -13.02
CA GLN A 91 14.17 -1.71 -13.05
C GLN A 91 14.79 -0.30 -13.17
N ASN A 92 14.18 0.56 -13.98
CA ASN A 92 14.61 1.94 -14.20
C ASN A 92 13.71 2.98 -13.51
N ALA A 93 12.75 2.54 -12.69
CA ALA A 93 11.86 3.45 -12.00
C ALA A 93 12.61 4.16 -10.88
N LYS A 94 12.54 5.50 -10.85
CA LYS A 94 12.95 6.27 -9.67
C LYS A 94 12.14 5.78 -8.47
N ARG A 95 12.77 5.58 -7.31
CA ARG A 95 12.09 5.07 -6.09
C ARG A 95 10.83 5.87 -5.71
N TRP A 96 10.82 7.18 -5.95
CA TRP A 96 9.63 8.02 -5.78
C TRP A 96 8.48 7.67 -6.74
N LYS A 97 8.81 7.30 -7.99
CA LYS A 97 7.84 6.79 -8.97
C LYS A 97 7.24 5.46 -8.48
N ALA A 98 8.06 4.56 -7.96
CA ALA A 98 7.57 3.29 -7.41
C ALA A 98 6.65 3.51 -6.20
N TYR A 99 7.00 4.44 -5.30
CA TYR A 99 6.13 4.83 -4.19
C TYR A 99 4.80 5.43 -4.67
N ALA A 100 4.84 6.38 -5.62
CA ALA A 100 3.65 6.97 -6.24
C ALA A 100 2.74 5.93 -6.89
N LEU A 101 3.31 5.03 -7.70
CA LEU A 101 2.60 3.92 -8.33
C LEU A 101 1.98 3.00 -7.28
N SER A 102 2.70 2.67 -6.20
CA SER A 102 2.16 1.82 -5.14
C SER A 102 0.94 2.45 -4.48
N LYS A 103 0.97 3.75 -4.19
CA LYS A 103 -0.13 4.45 -3.52
C LYS A 103 -1.33 4.69 -4.44
N PHE A 104 -1.10 4.87 -5.73
CA PHE A 104 -2.15 4.85 -6.75
C PHE A 104 -2.80 3.46 -6.84
N ALA A 105 -2.01 2.40 -6.91
CA ALA A 105 -2.50 1.01 -6.96
C ALA A 105 -3.37 0.68 -5.74
N THR A 106 -2.94 1.09 -4.54
CA THR A 106 -3.70 0.94 -3.29
C THR A 106 -5.04 1.68 -3.32
N ALA A 107 -5.13 2.84 -3.98
CA ALA A 107 -6.40 3.55 -4.17
C ALA A 107 -7.32 2.80 -5.16
N MET A 108 -6.74 2.33 -6.27
CA MET A 108 -7.46 1.53 -7.27
C MET A 108 -7.95 0.19 -6.71
N LEU A 109 -7.24 -0.40 -5.75
CA LEU A 109 -7.69 -1.59 -5.06
C LEU A 109 -9.02 -1.36 -4.34
N ALA A 110 -9.16 -0.24 -3.62
CA ALA A 110 -10.43 0.08 -2.96
C ALA A 110 -11.56 0.26 -3.98
N HIS A 111 -11.29 0.96 -5.09
CA HIS A 111 -12.27 1.12 -6.16
C HIS A 111 -12.68 -0.23 -6.78
N HIS A 112 -11.70 -1.10 -7.08
CA HIS A 112 -11.92 -2.42 -7.64
C HIS A 112 -12.76 -3.30 -6.71
N LEU A 113 -12.46 -3.32 -5.41
CA LEU A 113 -13.20 -4.12 -4.43
C LEU A 113 -14.68 -3.72 -4.36
N ASN A 114 -14.99 -2.43 -4.35
CA ASN A 114 -16.37 -1.94 -4.37
C ASN A 114 -17.10 -2.35 -5.66
N ASN A 115 -16.45 -2.22 -6.82
CA ASN A 115 -17.08 -2.53 -8.11
C ASN A 115 -17.32 -4.04 -8.30
N PHE A 116 -16.39 -4.88 -7.83
CA PHE A 116 -16.44 -6.31 -8.11
C PHE A 116 -17.32 -7.08 -7.11
N TYR A 117 -17.31 -6.69 -5.84
CA TYR A 117 -18.01 -7.43 -4.78
C TYR A 117 -19.31 -6.76 -4.29
N GLY A 118 -19.65 -5.58 -4.80
CA GLY A 118 -20.90 -4.88 -4.47
C GLY A 118 -21.08 -4.73 -2.96
N ASP A 119 -22.27 -5.07 -2.46
CA ASP A 119 -22.62 -4.90 -1.04
C ASP A 119 -21.85 -5.81 -0.07
N SER A 120 -21.21 -6.87 -0.57
CA SER A 120 -20.42 -7.78 0.26
C SER A 120 -19.13 -7.12 0.77
N VAL A 121 -18.61 -6.12 0.05
CA VAL A 121 -17.37 -5.42 0.42
C VAL A 121 -17.54 -3.92 0.30
N LYS A 122 -17.28 -3.19 1.39
CA LYS A 122 -17.18 -1.72 1.37
C LYS A 122 -15.74 -1.29 1.60
N ALA A 123 -15.10 -0.78 0.56
CA ALA A 123 -13.70 -0.38 0.57
C ALA A 123 -13.52 1.15 0.50
N PHE A 124 -12.59 1.67 1.30
CA PHE A 124 -12.31 3.10 1.45
C PHE A 124 -10.83 3.37 1.29
N ALA A 125 -10.48 4.29 0.39
CA ALA A 125 -9.11 4.78 0.23
C ALA A 125 -8.91 6.04 1.09
N VAL A 126 -7.95 6.01 2.01
CA VAL A 126 -7.71 7.09 2.97
C VAL A 126 -6.30 7.65 2.80
N HIS A 127 -6.21 8.96 2.57
CA HIS A 127 -4.95 9.70 2.70
C HIS A 127 -4.88 10.31 4.11
N PRO A 128 -3.96 9.86 4.99
CA PRO A 128 -3.91 10.35 6.37
C PRO A 128 -3.23 11.72 6.54
N GLY A 129 -2.88 12.40 5.44
CA GLY A 129 -2.02 13.58 5.48
C GLY A 129 -0.55 13.23 5.65
N ALA A 130 0.26 14.24 5.98
CA ALA A 130 1.68 14.11 6.24
C ALA A 130 1.90 13.86 7.74
N VAL A 131 2.00 12.59 8.16
CA VAL A 131 2.05 12.20 9.58
C VAL A 131 3.47 11.85 10.02
N ARG A 132 3.86 12.25 11.23
CA ARG A 132 5.19 11.95 11.80
C ARG A 132 5.27 10.49 12.26
N THR A 133 5.79 9.63 11.38
CA THR A 133 6.00 8.20 11.63
C THR A 133 7.49 7.83 11.58
N GLN A 134 7.82 6.58 11.95
CA GLN A 134 9.17 6.00 11.79
C GLN A 134 9.43 5.53 10.34
N MET A 135 8.49 5.71 9.42
CA MET A 135 8.60 5.23 8.03
C MET A 135 9.82 5.84 7.30
N SER A 136 10.20 7.07 7.64
CA SER A 136 11.34 7.76 7.06
C SER A 136 12.70 7.20 7.50
N ASP A 137 12.76 6.44 8.59
CA ASP A 137 14.03 6.03 9.22
C ASP A 137 14.81 5.06 8.33
N ASN A 138 14.07 4.28 7.53
CA ASN A 138 14.60 3.26 6.62
C ASN A 138 14.82 3.75 5.18
N VAL A 139 14.64 5.05 4.91
CA VAL A 139 14.86 5.64 3.58
C VAL A 139 16.33 5.48 3.17
N CYS A 140 16.56 4.96 1.97
CA CYS A 140 17.89 4.58 1.48
C CYS A 140 18.88 5.74 1.40
N HIS A 141 18.44 6.91 0.92
CA HIS A 141 19.30 8.03 0.59
C HIS A 141 19.47 8.98 1.80
N LYS A 142 20.72 9.16 2.26
CA LYS A 142 21.04 9.98 3.45
C LYS A 142 20.54 11.42 3.32
N GLY A 143 20.69 12.04 2.14
CA GLY A 143 20.21 13.41 1.90
C GLY A 143 18.69 13.51 2.00
N THR A 144 17.97 12.54 1.44
CA THR A 144 16.51 12.48 1.49
C THR A 144 16.04 12.26 2.93
N ARG A 145 16.73 11.42 3.67
CA ARG A 145 16.44 11.18 5.09
C ARG A 145 16.65 12.43 5.94
N LYS A 146 17.75 13.16 5.74
CA LYS A 146 18.00 14.45 6.41
C LYS A 146 16.92 15.48 6.07
N MET A 147 16.53 15.57 4.80
CA MET A 147 15.45 16.45 4.34
C MET A 147 14.11 16.10 5.03
N LEU A 148 13.71 14.82 5.01
CA LEU A 148 12.49 14.36 5.67
C LEU A 148 12.53 14.59 7.19
N PHE A 149 13.69 14.39 7.82
CA PHE A 149 13.90 14.68 9.23
C PHE A 149 13.72 16.18 9.54
N PHE A 150 14.20 17.07 8.68
CA PHE A 150 13.99 18.51 8.84
C PHE A 150 12.51 18.89 8.68
N LEU A 151 11.86 18.34 7.65
CA LEU A 151 10.44 18.56 7.37
C LEU A 151 9.51 17.93 8.41
N ARG A 152 10.02 17.09 9.34
CA ARG A 152 9.21 16.42 10.36
C ARG A 152 8.41 17.37 11.25
N ARG A 153 8.83 18.63 11.36
CA ARG A 153 8.16 19.67 12.14
C ARG A 153 6.85 20.16 11.49
N LEU A 154 6.69 19.95 10.19
CA LEU A 154 5.49 20.29 9.43
C LEU A 154 4.49 19.12 9.40
N LEU A 155 4.85 17.98 9.99
CA LEU A 155 4.01 16.79 9.99
C LEU A 155 3.03 16.81 11.15
N ILE A 156 1.86 16.25 10.92
CA ILE A 156 0.85 15.98 11.93
C ILE A 156 1.48 15.06 12.99
N GLU A 157 1.46 15.50 14.25
CA GLU A 157 1.89 14.66 15.35
C GLU A 157 0.82 13.61 15.65
N PRO A 158 1.18 12.31 15.73
CA PRO A 158 0.23 11.30 16.16
C PRO A 158 -0.16 11.56 17.61
N VAL A 159 -1.46 11.40 17.91
CA VAL A 159 -2.05 11.61 19.25
C VAL A 159 -1.30 10.83 20.34
N SER A 160 -0.75 9.66 20.01
CA SER A 160 0.06 8.84 20.93
C SER A 160 1.34 9.53 21.43
N LYS A 161 1.80 10.60 20.78
CA LYS A 161 3.01 11.37 21.14
C LYS A 161 2.71 12.77 21.66
N GLN A 162 1.45 13.17 21.82
CA GLN A 162 1.04 14.49 22.31
C GLN A 162 1.00 14.58 23.86
N LYS A 163 1.91 13.88 24.55
CA LYS A 163 2.05 13.95 26.01
C LYS A 163 3.25 14.78 26.41
#